data_AF-A0A261FF91-F1
#
_entry.id   AF-A0A261FF91-F1
#
_cell.length_a   1.000
_cell.length_b   1.000
_cell.length_c   1.000
_cell.angle_alpha   90.00
_cell.angle_beta   90.00
_cell.angle_gamma   90.00
#
_symmetry.space_group_name_H-M   'P 1'
#
loop_
_entity.id
_entity.type
_entity.pdbx_description
1 polymer ?
#
loop_
_entity_poly.entity_id
_entity_poly.type
_entity_poly.pdbx_seq_one_letter_code
_entity_poly.pdbx_strand_id
1 'polypeptide(L)'
;MVALFFVLVPGLTDSEENVEQVAEICETFGDAVEHIDVLGFHQLGRPKWHELRIPYPLENQKGPNAATRERVANQFKAHGFTVY
;
A
#
# COMPACT_ATOMS: atom_id res chain seq x y z
N MET A 1 2.43 -10.88 17.42
CA MET A 1 2.97 -10.58 16.09
C MET A 1 1.79 -10.23 15.19
N VAL A 2 1.94 -9.22 14.34
CA VAL A 2 0.92 -8.69 13.43
C VAL A 2 1.52 -8.50 12.03
N ALA A 3 0.69 -8.67 11.01
CA ALA A 3 1.03 -8.30 9.64
C ALA A 3 0.49 -6.90 9.33
N LEU A 4 1.23 -6.12 8.56
CA LEU A 4 0.77 -4.83 8.05
C LEU A 4 0.49 -4.93 6.55
N PHE A 5 -0.70 -4.50 6.16
CA PHE A 5 -1.12 -4.46 4.75
C PHE A 5 -1.06 -3.04 4.24
N PHE A 6 -0.07 -2.75 3.40
CA PHE A 6 0.10 -1.43 2.78
C PHE A 6 -0.56 -1.41 1.40
N VAL A 7 -1.70 -0.74 1.28
CA VAL A 7 -2.39 -0.60 -0.02
C VAL A 7 -1.72 0.49 -0.84
N LEU A 8 -1.05 0.08 -1.92
CA LEU A 8 -0.31 0.93 -2.84
C LEU A 8 -1.21 1.45 -3.97
N VAL A 9 -1.55 2.74 -3.90
CA VAL A 9 -2.38 3.44 -4.88
C VAL A 9 -1.56 4.58 -5.51
N PRO A 10 -1.27 4.53 -6.82
CA PRO A 10 -0.50 5.57 -7.49
C PRO A 10 -1.10 6.97 -7.37
N GLY A 11 -0.30 7.95 -6.98
CA GLY A 11 -0.70 9.34 -6.76
C GLY A 11 -1.40 9.59 -5.41
N LEU A 12 -1.57 8.58 -4.56
CA LEU A 12 -2.23 8.73 -3.25
C LEU A 12 -1.37 8.21 -2.09
N THR A 13 -0.87 6.97 -2.18
CA THR A 13 -0.07 6.35 -1.11
C THR A 13 1.36 6.02 -1.54
N ASP A 14 1.70 6.26 -2.82
CA ASP A 14 2.99 5.88 -3.38
C ASP A 14 4.07 6.95 -3.24
N SER A 15 3.84 8.10 -2.61
CA SER A 15 4.94 9.06 -2.43
C SER A 15 6.06 8.45 -1.58
N GLU A 16 7.32 8.78 -1.90
CA GLU A 16 8.48 8.31 -1.12
C GLU A 16 8.35 8.69 0.34
N GLU A 17 7.96 9.95 0.62
CA GLU A 17 7.74 10.48 1.96
C GLU A 17 6.67 9.70 2.74
N ASN A 18 5.54 9.35 2.12
CA ASN A 18 4.49 8.59 2.81
C ASN A 18 4.97 7.19 3.20
N VAL A 19 5.70 6.53 2.31
CA VAL A 19 6.23 5.18 2.57
C VAL A 19 7.29 5.22 3.68
N GLU A 20 8.14 6.24 3.68
CA GLU A 20 9.14 6.47 4.74
C GLU A 20 8.47 6.64 6.11
N GLN A 21 7.51 7.57 6.21
CA GLN A 21 6.81 7.84 7.48
C GLN A 21 6.07 6.61 8.00
N VAL A 22 5.50 5.80 7.11
CA VAL A 22 4.84 4.54 7.49
C VAL A 22 5.87 3.55 8.02
N ALA A 23 7.04 3.43 7.38
CA ALA A 23 8.11 2.56 7.86
C ALA A 23 8.62 3.00 9.25
N GLU A 24 8.87 4.29 9.45
CA GLU A 24 9.24 4.86 10.76
C GLU A 24 8.19 4.56 11.84
N ILE A 25 6.90 4.68 11.52
CA ILE A 25 5.82 4.30 12.44
C ILE A 25 5.89 2.81 12.76
N CYS A 26 6.13 1.94 11.78
CA CYS A 26 6.24 0.50 11.98
C CYS A 26 7.40 0.15 12.94
N GLU A 27 8.51 0.87 12.88
CA GLU A 27 9.65 0.66 13.78
C GLU A 27 9.29 0.87 15.25
N THR A 28 8.34 1.78 15.54
CA THR A 28 7.88 2.04 16.91
C THR A 28 7.20 0.84 17.57
N PHE A 29 6.74 -0.12 16.78
CA PHE A 29 6.14 -1.37 17.27
C PHE A 29 7.18 -2.48 17.50
N GLY A 30 8.44 -2.27 17.14
CA GLY A 30 9.53 -3.25 17.28
C GLY A 30 9.20 -4.60 16.63
N ASP A 31 9.54 -5.67 17.34
CA ASP A 31 9.35 -7.06 16.87
C ASP A 31 7.88 -7.50 16.75
N ALA A 32 6.92 -6.62 17.06
CA ALA A 32 5.51 -6.95 16.89
C ALA A 32 5.11 -7.04 15.42
N VAL A 33 5.76 -6.31 14.52
CA VAL A 33 5.50 -6.37 13.06
C VAL A 33 6.26 -7.55 12.47
N GLU A 34 5.52 -8.56 12.03
CA GLU A 34 6.07 -9.79 11.46
C GLU A 34 6.54 -9.60 10.02
N HIS A 35 5.71 -8.95 9.20
CA HIS A 35 5.98 -8.62 7.81
C HIS A 35 5.05 -7.52 7.32
N ILE A 36 5.39 -6.98 6.14
CA ILE A 36 4.60 -5.99 5.40
C ILE A 36 4.21 -6.60 4.05
N ASP A 37 2.91 -6.65 3.78
CA ASP A 37 2.38 -7.00 2.46
C ASP A 37 2.12 -5.70 1.66
N VAL A 38 2.79 -5.54 0.52
CA VAL A 38 2.58 -4.38 -0.36
C VAL A 38 1.51 -4.73 -1.41
N LEU A 39 0.27 -4.35 -1.13
CA LEU A 39 -0.89 -4.69 -1.95
C LEU A 39 -1.16 -3.63 -3.00
N GLY A 40 -0.97 -3.96 -4.27
CA GLY A 40 -1.32 -3.06 -5.37
C GLY A 40 -2.83 -2.82 -5.46
N PHE A 41 -3.22 -1.55 -5.61
CA PHE A 41 -4.61 -1.18 -5.86
C PHE A 41 -5.22 -1.94 -7.03
N HIS A 42 -6.49 -2.32 -6.87
CA HIS A 42 -7.29 -2.98 -7.89
C HIS A 42 -8.70 -2.37 -7.97
N GLN A 43 -9.38 -2.60 -9.09
CA GLN A 43 -10.75 -2.11 -9.33
C GLN A 43 -11.86 -3.05 -8.85
N LEU A 44 -11.52 -4.12 -8.12
CA LEU A 44 -12.54 -5.00 -7.54
C LEU A 44 -13.45 -4.21 -6.60
N GLY A 45 -14.76 -4.43 -6.70
CA GLY A 45 -15.77 -3.70 -5.94
C GLY A 45 -16.33 -2.47 -6.65
N ARG A 46 -15.71 -1.94 -7.72
CA ARG A 46 -16.27 -0.84 -8.52
C ARG A 46 -17.72 -1.09 -8.98
N PRO A 47 -18.12 -2.29 -9.45
CA PRO A 47 -19.52 -2.57 -9.79
C PRO A 47 -20.53 -2.37 -8.64
N LYS A 48 -20.11 -2.57 -7.39
CA LYS A 48 -20.99 -2.36 -6.21
C LYS A 48 -21.33 -0.88 -6.02
N TRP A 49 -20.39 0.02 -6.29
CA TRP A 49 -20.63 1.47 -6.26
C TRP A 49 -21.67 1.89 -7.31
N HIS A 50 -21.53 1.34 -8.52
CA HIS A 50 -22.48 1.56 -9.62
C HIS A 50 -23.88 1.06 -9.28
N GLU A 51 -24.00 -0.13 -8.67
CA GLU A 51 -25.28 -0.71 -8.24
C GLU A 51 -25.99 0.18 -7.21
N LEU A 52 -25.23 0.72 -6.25
CA LEU A 52 -25.73 1.64 -5.22
C LEU A 52 -25.94 3.07 -5.74
N ARG A 53 -25.57 3.37 -6.99
CA ARG A 53 -25.60 4.71 -7.59
C ARG A 53 -24.81 5.75 -6.79
N ILE A 54 -23.73 5.32 -6.14
CA ILE A 54 -22.82 6.19 -5.39
C ILE A 54 -21.64 6.54 -6.30
N PRO A 55 -21.27 7.83 -6.47
CA PRO A 55 -20.10 8.20 -7.25
C PRO A 55 -18.84 7.55 -6.68
N TYR A 56 -18.09 6.84 -7.51
CA TYR A 56 -16.84 6.20 -7.12
C TYR A 56 -15.65 7.10 -7.46
N PRO A 57 -14.89 7.61 -6.48
CA PRO A 57 -13.83 8.60 -6.73
C PRO A 57 -12.64 8.07 -7.54
N LEU A 58 -12.42 6.76 -7.53
CA LEU A 58 -11.27 6.12 -8.18
C LEU A 58 -11.63 5.43 -9.51
N GLU A 59 -12.68 5.92 -10.18
CA GLU A 59 -13.28 5.32 -11.38
C GLU A 59 -12.27 4.92 -12.46
N ASN A 60 -11.26 5.76 -12.68
CA ASN A 60 -10.23 5.58 -13.70
C ASN A 60 -8.83 5.26 -13.12
N GLN A 61 -8.73 5.11 -11.80
CA GLN A 61 -7.46 4.83 -11.14
C GLN A 61 -6.90 3.49 -11.61
N LYS A 62 -5.61 3.45 -11.90
CA LYS A 62 -4.90 2.22 -12.24
C LYS A 62 -4.10 1.73 -11.04
N GLY A 63 -3.88 0.42 -11.00
CA GLY A 63 -2.94 -0.17 -10.05
C GLY A 63 -1.50 0.30 -10.32
N PRO A 64 -0.59 0.11 -9.35
CA PRO A 64 0.80 0.48 -9.50
C PRO A 64 1.49 -0.36 -10.59
N ASN A 65 2.46 0.26 -11.27
CA ASN A 65 3.31 -0.47 -12.21
C ASN A 65 4.35 -1.32 -11.43
N ALA A 66 5.15 -2.11 -12.15
CA ALA A 66 6.16 -2.98 -11.53
C ALA A 66 7.25 -2.17 -10.80
N ALA A 67 7.75 -1.10 -11.40
CA ALA A 67 8.79 -0.26 -10.81
C ALA A 67 8.34 0.43 -9.51
N THR A 68 7.10 0.94 -9.47
CA THR A 68 6.54 1.53 -8.25
C THR A 68 6.44 0.50 -7.13
N ARG A 69 5.98 -0.73 -7.43
CA ARG A 69 5.91 -1.83 -6.45
C ARG A 69 7.29 -2.19 -5.91
N GLU A 70 8.27 -2.35 -6.80
CA GLU A 70 9.63 -2.68 -6.43
C GLU A 70 10.27 -1.60 -5.55
N ARG A 71 10.14 -0.32 -5.91
CA ARG A 71 10.64 0.79 -5.09
C ARG A 71 10.04 0.78 -3.69
N VAL A 72 8.71 0.69 -3.57
CA VAL A 72 8.03 0.70 -2.26
C VAL A 72 8.44 -0.50 -1.41
N ALA A 73 8.51 -1.69 -2.00
CA ALA A 73 8.99 -2.87 -1.29
C ALA A 73 10.44 -2.68 -0.81
N ASN A 74 11.30 -2.07 -1.63
CA ASN A 74 12.70 -1.81 -1.27
C ASN A 74 12.84 -0.74 -0.19
N GLN A 75 11.96 0.27 -0.13
CA GLN A 75 11.93 1.22 0.99
C GLN A 75 11.66 0.49 2.31
N PHE A 76 10.57 -0.28 2.42
CA PHE A 76 10.29 -1.05 3.64
C PHE A 76 11.42 -2.04 4.00
N LYS A 77 12.04 -2.69 3.01
CA LYS A 77 13.21 -3.56 3.23
C LYS A 77 14.42 -2.79 3.76
N ALA A 78 14.61 -1.53 3.38
CA ALA A 78 15.72 -0.71 3.87
C ALA A 78 15.60 -0.41 5.37
N HIS A 79 14.38 -0.40 5.92
CA HIS A 79 14.11 -0.33 7.37
C HIS A 79 14.19 -1.70 8.07
N GLY A 80 14.56 -2.77 7.35
CA GLY A 80 14.75 -4.10 7.92
C GLY A 80 13.49 -4.96 8.00
N PHE A 81 12.36 -4.51 7.42
CA PHE A 81 11.15 -5.33 7.39
C PHE A 81 11.24 -6.46 6.37
N THR A 82 10.63 -7.60 6.70
CA THR A 82 10.29 -8.63 5.72
C THR A 82 9.10 -8.14 4.90
N VAL A 83 9.20 -8.19 3.57
CA VAL A 83 8.19 -7.65 2.66
C VAL A 83 7.77 -8.69 1.63
N TYR A 84 6.46 -8.81 1.42
CA TYR A 84 5.83 -9.69 0.43
C TYR A 84 5.03 -8.92 -0.62
#